data_AF-A0A1B6CV34-F1
#
_entry.id   AF-A0A1B6CV34-F1
#
_cell.length_a   1.000
_cell.length_b   1.000
_cell.length_c   1.000
_cell.angle_alpha   90.00
_cell.angle_beta   90.00
_cell.angle_gamma   90.00
#
_symmetry.space_group_name_H-M   'P 1'
#
loop_
_entity.id
_entity.type
_entity.pdbx_description
1 polymer ?
#
loop_
_entity_poly.entity_id
_entity_poly.type
_entity_poly.pdbx_seq_one_letter_code
_entity_poly.pdbx_strand_id
1 'polypeptide(L)'
;MSASTTLTEAQKARIEKNRQKAMLIKKSKVVVHPYLKNVGAVESLDKKIIQVDGHNFVDSGGGFLIEINEKYKESKEVHLTEKPPVIIPSDRPACKECGEKIATSYLLQNFNHAVCDKCQDEEKHSLITKTEAKSEYLLKDCDLDKREP
;
A
#
# COMPACT_ATOMS: atom_id res chain seq x y z
N MET A 1 0.43 31.28 30.02
CA MET A 1 1.76 31.07 30.63
C MET A 1 1.86 29.60 31.02
N SER A 2 2.60 28.80 30.27
CA SER A 2 2.66 27.35 30.47
C SER A 2 3.67 27.04 31.58
N ALA A 3 3.18 26.52 32.70
CA ALA A 3 4.04 26.12 33.81
C ALA A 3 4.91 24.93 33.40
N SER A 4 6.23 25.13 33.36
CA SER A 4 7.21 24.05 33.24
C SER A 4 7.13 23.17 34.49
N THR A 5 6.48 22.01 34.38
CA THR A 5 6.38 21.03 35.47
C THR A 5 7.75 20.41 35.72
N THR A 6 8.48 20.92 36.70
CA THR A 6 9.77 20.38 37.13
C THR A 6 9.53 19.08 37.91
N LEU A 7 10.07 17.98 37.39
CA LEU A 7 9.95 16.67 38.04
C LEU A 7 10.71 16.66 39.38
N THR A 8 10.09 16.10 40.41
CA THR A 8 10.73 15.92 41.72
C THR A 8 11.85 14.89 41.64
N GLU A 9 12.80 14.94 42.57
CA GLU A 9 13.95 14.04 42.59
C GLU A 9 13.54 12.56 42.71
N ALA A 10 12.51 12.28 43.51
CA ALA A 10 11.92 10.94 43.62
C ALA A 10 11.31 10.44 42.29
N GLN A 11 10.67 11.34 41.52
CA GLN A 11 10.14 11.01 40.20
C GLN A 11 11.27 10.72 39.21
N LYS A 12 12.35 11.52 39.23
CA LYS A 12 13.54 11.30 38.39
C LYS A 12 14.21 9.95 38.69
N ALA A 13 14.39 9.61 39.96
CA ALA A 13 14.96 8.33 40.36
C ALA A 13 14.09 7.13 39.92
N ARG A 14 12.77 7.26 40.00
CA ARG A 14 11.84 6.23 39.51
C ARG A 14 11.90 6.08 37.99
N ILE A 15 11.99 7.18 37.25
CA ILE A 15 12.15 7.18 35.79
C ILE A 15 13.45 6.49 35.41
N GLU A 16 14.57 6.81 36.05
CA GLU A 16 15.86 6.20 35.71
C GLU A 16 15.89 4.70 36.04
N LYS A 17 15.32 4.28 37.18
CA LYS A 17 15.17 2.86 37.52
C LYS A 17 14.32 2.11 36.50
N ASN A 18 13.21 2.70 36.04
CA ASN A 18 12.37 2.10 35.01
C ASN A 18 13.08 2.05 33.65
N ARG A 19 13.83 3.09 33.29
CA ARG A 19 14.64 3.14 32.08
C ARG A 19 15.69 2.04 32.07
N GLN A 20 16.44 1.87 33.17
CA GLN A 20 17.45 0.83 33.30
C GLN A 20 16.83 -0.57 33.19
N LYS A 21 15.70 -0.82 33.86
CA LYS A 21 14.96 -2.10 33.74
C LYS A 21 14.50 -2.36 32.30
N ALA A 22 13.94 -1.37 31.62
CA ALA A 22 13.52 -1.49 30.23
C ALA A 22 14.70 -1.80 29.29
N MET A 23 15.84 -1.16 29.49
CA MET A 23 17.07 -1.42 28.73
C MET A 23 17.60 -2.84 28.96
N LEU A 24 17.58 -3.33 30.20
CA LEU A 24 17.96 -4.70 30.55
C LEU A 24 17.04 -5.73 29.89
N ILE A 25 15.72 -5.53 29.94
CA ILE A 25 14.73 -6.40 29.28
C ILE A 25 14.92 -6.38 27.75
N LYS A 26 15.20 -5.22 27.17
CA LYS A 26 15.47 -5.11 25.73
C LYS A 26 16.72 -5.88 25.36
N LYS A 27 17.81 -5.74 26.13
CA LYS A 27 19.06 -6.49 25.89
C LYS A 27 18.88 -8.00 26.05
N SER A 28 18.09 -8.46 27.02
CA SER A 28 17.85 -9.90 27.22
C SER A 28 16.93 -10.49 26.14
N LYS A 29 15.94 -9.74 25.65
CA LYS A 29 15.06 -10.15 24.54
C LYS A 29 15.76 -10.13 23.17
N VAL A 30 16.79 -9.29 23.00
CA VAL A 30 17.58 -9.19 21.76
C VAL A 30 18.55 -10.36 21.56
N VAL A 31 18.65 -11.30 22.52
CA VAL A 31 19.27 -12.61 22.24
C VAL A 31 18.28 -13.45 21.44
N VAL A 32 18.17 -13.10 20.16
CA VAL A 32 17.55 -13.89 19.12
C VAL A 32 18.52 -15.04 18.84
N HIS A 33 18.09 -16.26 19.10
CA HIS A 33 18.78 -17.52 18.83
C HIS A 33 20.02 -17.91 19.68
N PRO A 34 19.84 -18.79 20.70
CA PRO A 34 20.94 -19.51 21.35
C PRO A 34 21.68 -20.49 20.43
N TYR A 35 21.09 -20.86 19.28
CA TYR A 35 21.60 -21.91 18.39
C TYR A 35 22.57 -21.41 17.30
N LEU A 36 22.67 -20.10 17.09
CA LEU A 36 23.54 -19.52 16.05
C LEU A 36 25.02 -19.49 16.43
N LYS A 37 25.39 -19.82 17.67
CA LYS A 37 26.78 -19.74 18.13
C LYS A 37 27.71 -20.80 17.51
N ASN A 38 27.15 -21.80 16.82
CA ASN A 38 27.90 -22.97 16.32
C ASN A 38 27.97 -23.10 14.79
N VAL A 39 27.32 -22.21 14.03
CA VAL A 39 27.36 -22.23 12.56
C VAL A 39 27.88 -20.88 12.14
N GLY A 40 29.01 -20.84 11.44
CA GLY A 40 29.78 -19.63 11.09
C GLY A 40 29.00 -18.62 10.25
N ALA A 41 28.04 -17.95 10.87
CA ALA A 41 27.22 -16.91 10.27
C ALA A 41 28.06 -15.65 10.10
N VAL A 42 28.19 -15.20 8.86
CA VAL A 42 28.79 -13.91 8.51
C VAL A 42 27.69 -12.86 8.63
N GLU A 43 27.75 -12.03 9.68
CA GLU A 43 26.85 -10.88 9.81
C GLU A 43 27.16 -9.86 8.71
N SER A 44 26.25 -9.73 7.75
CA SER A 44 26.30 -8.66 6.75
C SER A 44 25.89 -7.32 7.38
N LEU A 45 26.37 -6.21 6.83
CA LEU A 45 26.18 -4.84 7.36
C LEU A 45 24.71 -4.46 7.62
N ASP A 46 23.78 -5.09 6.90
CA ASP A 46 22.35 -5.02 7.14
C ASP A 46 21.91 -6.10 8.14
N LYS A 47 21.71 -5.68 9.39
CA LYS A 47 21.40 -6.49 10.58
C LYS A 47 20.14 -7.38 10.52
N LYS A 48 19.52 -7.55 9.35
CA LYS A 48 18.31 -8.34 9.12
C LYS A 48 18.51 -9.56 8.22
N ILE A 49 19.63 -9.65 7.49
CA ILE A 49 19.87 -10.72 6.52
C ILE A 49 20.92 -11.68 7.09
N ILE A 50 20.55 -12.96 7.20
CA ILE A 50 21.40 -14.04 7.71
C ILE A 50 21.61 -15.06 6.60
N GLN A 51 22.86 -15.42 6.34
CA GLN A 51 23.20 -16.47 5.36
C GLN A 51 23.53 -17.77 6.10
N VAL A 52 22.81 -18.84 5.79
CA VAL A 52 23.06 -20.20 6.32
C VAL A 52 23.10 -21.17 5.14
N ASP A 53 24.19 -21.93 5.00
CA ASP A 53 24.37 -22.98 3.99
C ASP A 53 24.03 -22.54 2.55
N GLY A 54 24.33 -21.29 2.19
CA GLY A 54 24.08 -20.73 0.85
C GLY A 54 22.69 -20.11 0.65
N HIS A 55 21.81 -20.21 1.63
CA HIS A 55 20.47 -19.59 1.62
C HIS A 55 20.47 -18.30 2.43
N ASN A 56 19.83 -17.26 1.89
CA ASN A 56 19.68 -15.97 2.57
C ASN A 56 18.32 -15.88 3.25
N PHE A 57 18.28 -15.48 4.52
CA PHE A 57 17.07 -15.36 5.32
C PHE A 57 16.89 -13.94 5.85
N VAL A 58 15.64 -13.44 5.90
CA VAL A 58 15.27 -12.17 6.54
C VAL A 58 14.47 -12.43 7.81
N ASP A 59 14.87 -11.78 8.91
CA ASP A 59 14.04 -11.76 10.12
C ASP A 59 12.88 -10.76 9.97
N SER A 60 11.66 -11.28 9.98
CA SER A 60 10.41 -10.51 9.94
C SER A 60 10.08 -9.82 11.28
N GLY A 61 10.83 -10.11 12.35
CA GLY A 61 10.58 -9.63 13.70
C GLY A 61 9.49 -10.41 14.45
N GLY A 62 8.94 -11.48 13.84
CA GLY A 62 7.93 -12.36 14.41
C GLY A 62 8.46 -13.70 14.95
N GLY A 63 9.78 -13.90 14.97
CA GLY A 63 10.42 -15.15 15.41
C GLY A 63 10.54 -16.23 14.34
N PHE A 64 10.22 -15.91 13.08
CA PHE A 64 10.42 -16.79 11.91
C PHE A 64 11.35 -16.11 10.90
N LEU A 65 12.32 -16.88 10.41
CA LEU A 65 13.23 -16.51 9.34
C LEU A 65 12.57 -16.78 7.98
N ILE A 66 12.43 -15.74 7.15
CA ILE A 66 11.86 -15.84 5.81
C ILE A 66 12.99 -16.06 4.82
N GLU A 67 12.94 -17.15 4.06
CA GLU A 67 13.92 -17.42 3.00
C GLU A 67 13.73 -16.45 1.81
N ILE A 68 14.79 -15.72 1.45
CA ILE A 68 14.84 -14.86 0.26
C ILE A 68 15.05 -15.74 -0.97
N ASN A 69 13.99 -16.38 -1.45
CA ASN A 69 13.99 -16.94 -2.80
C ASN A 69 13.69 -15.82 -3.81
N GLU A 70 14.30 -15.87 -5.00
CA GLU A 70 14.06 -14.87 -6.07
C GLU A 70 12.58 -14.72 -6.43
N LYS A 71 11.77 -15.76 -6.19
CA LYS A 71 10.31 -15.78 -6.32
C LYS A 71 9.57 -14.77 -5.43
N TYR A 72 10.16 -14.34 -4.30
CA TYR A 72 9.50 -13.41 -3.36
C TYR A 72 9.92 -11.94 -3.56
N LYS A 73 10.96 -11.66 -4.37
CA LYS A 73 11.27 -10.30 -4.83
C LYS A 73 10.15 -9.72 -5.70
N GLU A 74 9.31 -10.59 -6.28
CA GLU A 74 8.18 -10.25 -7.15
C GLU A 74 6.83 -10.20 -6.44
N SER A 75 6.80 -10.11 -5.10
CA SER A 75 5.59 -9.63 -4.42
C SER A 75 5.42 -8.14 -4.72
N LYS A 76 5.06 -7.85 -5.98
CA LYS A 76 4.51 -6.58 -6.44
C LYS A 76 3.53 -6.13 -5.38
N GLU A 77 3.69 -4.91 -4.92
CA GLU A 77 2.68 -4.22 -4.12
C GLU A 77 1.34 -4.46 -4.79
N VAL A 78 0.50 -5.29 -4.16
CA VAL A 78 -0.87 -5.49 -4.61
C VAL A 78 -1.55 -4.17 -4.34
N HIS A 79 -1.66 -3.33 -5.38
CA HIS A 79 -2.51 -2.16 -5.34
C HIS A 79 -3.92 -2.69 -5.10
N LEU A 80 -4.36 -2.66 -3.84
CA LEU A 80 -5.72 -2.96 -3.44
C LEU A 80 -6.59 -1.91 -4.10
N THR A 81 -7.09 -2.18 -5.31
CA THR A 81 -8.14 -1.38 -5.91
C THR A 81 -9.39 -1.60 -5.05
N GLU A 82 -9.70 -0.61 -4.22
CA GLU A 82 -10.95 -0.58 -3.48
C GLU A 82 -12.08 -0.74 -4.48
N LYS A 83 -12.79 -1.86 -4.41
CA LYS A 83 -13.91 -2.14 -5.29
C LYS A 83 -14.96 -1.05 -5.04
N PRO A 84 -15.42 -0.32 -6.06
CA PRO A 84 -16.31 0.81 -5.86
C PRO A 84 -17.60 0.36 -5.15
N PRO A 85 -18.23 1.24 -4.35
CA PRO A 85 -19.41 0.92 -3.57
C PRO A 85 -20.54 0.39 -4.46
N VAL A 86 -21.28 -0.60 -3.94
CA VAL A 86 -22.40 -1.22 -4.65
C VAL A 86 -23.49 -0.16 -4.85
N ILE A 87 -23.76 0.19 -6.11
CA ILE A 87 -24.85 1.09 -6.48
C ILE A 87 -26.19 0.46 -6.07
N ILE A 88 -26.98 1.20 -5.29
CA ILE A 88 -28.33 0.80 -4.87
C ILE A 88 -29.17 0.57 -6.14
N PRO A 89 -29.90 -0.55 -6.26
CA PRO A 89 -30.57 -0.93 -7.51
C PRO A 89 -31.60 0.08 -8.04
N SER A 90 -32.06 1.01 -7.22
CA SER A 90 -33.00 2.07 -7.61
C SER A 90 -32.35 3.17 -8.46
N ASP A 91 -31.05 3.42 -8.30
CA ASP A 91 -30.32 4.52 -8.95
C ASP A 91 -29.46 4.05 -10.13
N ARG A 92 -29.72 2.85 -10.64
CA ARG A 92 -28.97 2.30 -11.78
C ARG A 92 -29.26 3.11 -13.03
N PRO A 93 -28.24 3.71 -13.68
CA PRO A 93 -28.44 4.46 -14.90
C PRO A 93 -28.89 3.50 -16.02
N ALA A 94 -29.79 4.00 -16.87
CA ALA A 94 -30.18 3.30 -18.09
C ALA A 94 -29.12 3.52 -19.18
N CYS A 95 -28.86 2.50 -19.99
CA CYS A 95 -28.00 2.58 -21.15
C CYS A 95 -28.54 3.62 -22.13
N LYS A 96 -27.69 4.53 -22.61
CA LYS A 96 -28.08 5.54 -23.61
C LYS A 96 -28.46 4.94 -24.97
N GLU A 97 -27.88 3.78 -25.32
CA GLU A 97 -28.09 3.13 -26.62
C GLU A 97 -29.27 2.14 -26.59
N CYS A 98 -29.34 1.26 -25.59
CA CYS A 98 -30.38 0.21 -25.53
C CYS A 98 -31.46 0.40 -24.45
N GLY A 99 -31.31 1.38 -23.54
CA GLY A 99 -32.26 1.63 -22.46
C GLY A 99 -32.25 0.61 -21.30
N GLU A 100 -31.41 -0.43 -21.34
CA GLU A 100 -31.29 -1.41 -20.25
C GLU A 100 -30.64 -0.81 -19.00
N LYS A 101 -31.07 -1.22 -17.81
CA LYS A 101 -30.48 -0.75 -16.54
C LYS A 101 -29.10 -1.36 -16.35
N ILE A 102 -28.06 -0.53 -16.29
CA ILE A 102 -26.67 -0.95 -16.14
C ILE A 102 -26.30 -0.93 -14.65
N ALA A 103 -25.73 -2.03 -14.15
CA ALA A 103 -25.20 -2.10 -12.80
C ALA A 103 -23.70 -1.74 -12.75
N THR A 104 -22.93 -2.34 -13.65
CA THR A 104 -21.49 -2.15 -13.80
C THR A 104 -21.16 -2.27 -15.28
N SER A 105 -20.55 -1.24 -15.86
CA SER A 105 -19.93 -1.30 -17.18
C SER A 105 -18.58 -0.59 -17.12
N TYR A 106 -17.68 -0.94 -18.04
CA TYR A 106 -16.34 -0.36 -18.08
C TYR A 106 -16.38 1.16 -18.24
N LEU A 107 -17.20 1.64 -19.18
CA LEU A 107 -17.36 3.07 -19.47
C LEU A 107 -18.01 3.84 -18.31
N LEU A 108 -18.92 3.21 -17.57
CA LEU A 108 -19.57 3.82 -16.42
C LEU A 108 -18.59 3.94 -15.24
N GLN A 109 -17.75 2.93 -14.99
CA GLN A 109 -16.80 2.93 -13.88
C GLN A 109 -15.63 3.90 -14.10
N ASN A 110 -15.13 4.01 -15.33
CA ASN A 110 -13.93 4.80 -15.62
C ASN A 110 -14.25 6.23 -16.09
N PHE A 111 -15.34 6.42 -16.84
CA PHE A 111 -15.65 7.69 -17.52
C PHE A 111 -17.02 8.26 -17.14
N ASN A 112 -17.75 7.64 -16.20
CA ASN A 112 -19.13 7.99 -15.84
C ASN A 112 -20.08 8.03 -17.06
N HIS A 113 -19.79 7.22 -18.09
CA HIS A 113 -20.58 7.16 -19.31
C HIS A 113 -21.54 5.95 -19.29
N ALA A 114 -22.85 6.22 -19.26
CA ALA A 114 -23.90 5.21 -19.10
C ALA A 114 -24.18 4.41 -20.40
N VAL A 115 -23.23 3.57 -20.80
CA VAL A 115 -23.36 2.61 -21.92
C VAL A 115 -22.99 1.22 -21.42
N CYS A 116 -23.77 0.21 -21.84
CA CYS A 116 -23.54 -1.18 -21.44
C CYS A 116 -22.43 -1.80 -22.29
N ASP A 117 -21.75 -2.82 -21.77
CA ASP A 117 -20.63 -3.46 -22.48
C ASP A 117 -21.06 -4.09 -23.83
N LYS A 118 -22.36 -4.36 -24.02
CA LYS A 118 -22.91 -4.85 -25.29
C LYS A 118 -23.02 -3.77 -26.37
N CYS A 119 -23.23 -2.51 -25.95
CA CYS A 119 -23.36 -1.35 -26.84
C CYS A 119 -22.04 -0.56 -26.92
N GLN A 120 -20.97 -1.08 -26.32
CA GLN A 120 -19.65 -0.47 -26.40
C GLN A 120 -19.08 -0.72 -27.80
N ASP A 121 -19.30 0.23 -28.69
CA ASP A 121 -18.70 0.25 -30.02
C ASP A 121 -17.30 0.87 -29.98
N GLU A 122 -16.29 0.23 -30.59
CA GLU A 122 -14.91 0.74 -30.64
C GLU A 122 -14.80 2.05 -31.44
N GLU A 123 -15.65 2.26 -32.44
CA GLU A 123 -15.60 3.48 -33.27
C GLU A 123 -16.07 4.72 -32.51
N LYS A 124 -17.14 4.59 -31.71
CA LYS A 124 -17.72 5.71 -30.94
C LYS A 124 -17.04 5.91 -29.60
N HIS A 125 -16.56 4.82 -28.98
CA HIS A 125 -16.00 4.82 -27.63
C HIS A 125 -14.49 4.53 -27.64
N SER A 126 -13.81 4.88 -28.74
CA SER A 126 -12.36 4.76 -28.85
C SER A 126 -11.67 5.60 -27.77
N LEU A 127 -10.70 4.98 -27.08
CA LEU A 127 -9.93 5.65 -26.05
C LEU A 127 -8.70 6.30 -26.68
N ILE A 128 -8.60 7.62 -26.54
CA ILE A 128 -7.42 8.40 -26.95
C ILE A 128 -6.62 8.86 -25.75
N THR A 129 -5.34 9.16 -25.97
CA THR A 129 -4.47 9.65 -24.88
C THR A 129 -4.76 11.12 -24.56
N LYS A 130 -4.48 11.55 -23.32
CA LYS A 130 -4.62 12.97 -22.90
C LYS A 130 -3.79 13.91 -23.80
N THR A 131 -2.64 13.46 -24.32
CA THR A 131 -1.80 14.23 -25.24
C THR A 131 -2.41 14.36 -26.63
N GLU A 132 -2.97 13.26 -27.15
CA GLU A 132 -3.62 13.21 -28.46
C GLU A 132 -4.89 14.08 -28.48
N ALA A 133 -5.71 13.98 -27.43
CA ALA A 133 -6.90 14.82 -27.28
C ALA A 133 -6.56 16.32 -27.29
N LYS A 134 -5.46 16.72 -26.65
CA LYS A 134 -5.01 18.12 -26.63
C LYS A 134 -4.57 18.61 -28.01
N SER A 135 -3.82 17.78 -28.75
CA SER A 135 -3.32 18.16 -30.08
C SER A 135 -4.42 18.19 -31.14
N GLU A 136 -5.32 17.21 -31.13
CA GLU A 136 -6.35 17.05 -32.16
C GLU A 136 -7.51 18.02 -31.95
N TYR A 137 -7.95 18.20 -30.70
CA TYR A 137 -9.08 19.05 -30.35
C TYR A 137 -8.67 20.44 -29.82
N LEU A 138 -7.37 20.79 -29.90
CA LEU A 138 -6.84 22.08 -29.45
C LEU A 138 -7.21 22.41 -27.99
N LEU A 139 -7.32 21.38 -27.15
CA LEU A 139 -7.70 21.50 -25.75
C LEU A 139 -6.49 21.81 -24.86
N LYS A 140 -6.74 22.54 -23.77
CA LYS A 140 -5.75 22.79 -22.72
C LYS A 140 -6.02 21.88 -21.52
N ASP A 141 -5.04 21.73 -20.65
CA ASP A 141 -5.14 20.94 -19.42
C ASP A 141 -6.27 21.40 -18.50
N CYS A 142 -6.49 22.72 -18.42
CA CYS A 142 -7.60 23.28 -17.65
C CYS A 142 -8.97 22.85 -18.19
N ASP A 143 -9.09 22.59 -19.49
CA ASP A 143 -10.35 22.20 -20.12
C ASP A 143 -10.72 20.76 -19.75
N LEU A 144 -9.74 19.89 -19.50
CA LEU A 144 -9.95 18.49 -19.11
C LEU A 144 -10.12 18.31 -17.60
N ASP A 145 -9.38 19.09 -16.79
CA ASP A 145 -9.28 18.82 -15.36
C ASP A 145 -10.20 19.71 -14.49
N LYS A 146 -10.60 20.90 -14.97
CA LYS A 146 -11.32 21.90 -14.15
C LYS A 146 -12.75 22.19 -14.62
N ARG A 147 -13.10 21.78 -15.83
CA ARG A 147 -14.43 22.07 -16.37
C ARG A 147 -15.43 21.14 -15.70
N GLU A 148 -16.41 21.74 -15.03
CA GLU A 148 -17.51 20.97 -14.41
C GLU A 148 -18.37 20.29 -15.50
N PRO A 149 -18.85 19.06 -15.24
CA PRO A 149 -19.68 18.29 -16.16
C PRO A 149 -21.09 18.85 -16.34
#